data_AF-A0A9D2MVJ7-F1
#
_entry.id   AF-A0A9D2MVJ7-F1
#
_cell.length_a   1.000
_cell.length_b   1.000
_cell.length_c   1.000
_cell.angle_alpha   90.00
_cell.angle_beta   90.00
_cell.angle_gamma   90.00
#
_symmetry.space_group_name_H-M   'P 1'
#
loop_
_entity.id
_entity.type
_entity.pdbx_description
1 polymer ?
#
loop_
_entity_poly.entity_id
_entity_poly.type
_entity_poly.pdbx_seq_one_letter_code
_entity_poly.pdbx_strand_id
1 'polypeptide(L)'
;MRFKREGPVAVVDLHGVYEREARMLLEGWLNQAPEEVQELRVIHGYQRGTVLRDMVREEFAHPRVAVVLPSLNPGETRLLLRNPGKEKRTGPQTHGKKRGR
;
A
#
# COMPACT_ATOMS: atom_id res chain seq x y z
N MET A 1 16.71 3.06 10.12
CA MET A 1 15.51 3.61 9.45
C MET A 1 14.64 2.44 9.01
N ARG A 2 13.39 2.30 9.50
CA ARG A 2 12.52 1.15 9.18
C ARG A 2 11.98 1.17 7.75
N PHE A 3 11.96 2.34 7.11
CA PHE A 3 11.54 2.52 5.73
C PHE A 3 12.75 2.72 4.82
N LYS A 4 12.71 2.08 3.64
CA LYS A 4 13.64 2.29 2.53
C LYS A 4 12.85 2.50 1.24
N ARG A 5 13.31 3.39 0.37
CA ARG A 5 12.68 3.67 -0.93
C ARG A 5 13.63 3.31 -2.07
N GLU A 6 13.08 2.64 -3.07
CA GLU A 6 13.75 2.22 -4.29
C GLU A 6 12.82 2.54 -5.47
N GLY A 7 12.92 3.79 -5.97
CA GLY A 7 12.06 4.29 -7.04
C GLY A 7 10.56 4.24 -6.68
N PRO A 8 9.72 3.50 -7.43
CA PRO A 8 8.29 3.38 -7.18
C PRO A 8 7.94 2.39 -6.06
N VAL A 9 8.92 1.69 -5.49
CA VAL A 9 8.71 0.73 -4.42
C VAL A 9 9.30 1.27 -3.12
N ALA A 10 8.58 1.08 -2.03
CA ALA A 10 9.09 1.28 -0.68
C ALA A 10 9.06 -0.04 0.09
N VAL A 11 9.94 -0.19 1.06
CA VAL A 11 10.02 -1.34 1.96
C VAL A 11 9.94 -0.83 3.39
N VAL A 12 9.12 -1.48 4.22
CA VAL A 12 9.08 -1.26 5.67
C VAL A 12 9.37 -2.54 6.42
N ASP A 13 10.27 -2.46 7.41
CA ASP A 13 10.54 -3.55 8.34
C ASP A 13 9.79 -3.34 9.67
N LEU A 14 8.78 -4.16 9.89
CA LEU A 14 7.94 -4.22 11.08
C LEU A 14 8.26 -5.44 11.96
N HIS A 15 9.33 -6.20 11.65
CA HIS A 15 9.68 -7.37 12.45
C HIS A 15 9.87 -6.99 13.93
N GLY A 16 9.20 -7.72 14.81
CA GLY A 16 9.26 -7.52 16.26
C GLY A 16 8.58 -6.25 16.78
N VAL A 17 7.82 -5.54 15.95
CA VAL A 17 7.04 -4.35 16.38
C VAL A 17 5.73 -4.79 17.02
N TYR A 18 5.28 -4.08 18.05
CA TYR A 18 3.94 -4.29 18.58
C TYR A 18 2.88 -3.85 17.58
N GLU A 19 1.79 -4.60 17.46
CA GLU A 19 0.74 -4.39 16.46
C GLU A 19 0.23 -2.94 16.39
N ARG A 20 -0.06 -2.32 17.54
CA ARG A 20 -0.50 -0.92 17.61
C ARG A 20 0.54 0.06 17.04
N GLU A 21 1.82 -0.16 17.33
CA GLU A 21 2.90 0.67 16.80
C GLU A 21 3.08 0.44 15.29
N ALA A 22 2.99 -0.81 14.84
CA ALA A 22 3.04 -1.15 13.42
C ALA A 22 1.94 -0.44 12.62
N ARG A 23 0.70 -0.41 13.14
CA ARG A 23 -0.41 0.35 12.54
C ARG A 23 -0.10 1.84 12.44
N MET A 24 0.35 2.47 13.54
CA MET A 24 0.70 3.90 13.55
C MET A 24 1.83 4.23 12.57
N LEU A 25 2.85 3.36 12.45
CA LEU A 25 3.94 3.53 11.50
C LEU A 25 3.45 3.47 10.04
N LEU A 26 2.58 2.50 9.72
CA LEU A 26 2.02 2.37 8.37
C LEU A 26 1.11 3.55 8.02
N GLU A 27 0.19 3.94 8.91
CA GLU A 27 -0.70 5.09 8.71
C GLU A 27 0.09 6.39 8.54
N GLY A 28 0.99 6.67 9.49
CA GLY A 28 1.82 7.88 9.45
C GLY A 28 2.64 7.99 8.17
N TRP A 29 3.23 6.87 7.72
CA TRP A 29 3.99 6.89 6.48
C TRP A 29 3.11 7.02 5.23
N LEU A 30 1.98 6.29 5.15
CA LEU A 30 1.08 6.35 3.99
C LEU A 30 0.43 7.72 3.81
N ASN A 31 0.18 8.46 4.89
CA ASN A 31 -0.33 9.84 4.84
C ASN A 31 0.59 10.81 4.11
N GLN A 32 1.91 10.57 4.18
CA GLN A 32 2.93 11.44 3.59
C GLN A 32 3.73 10.76 2.47
N ALA A 33 3.33 9.55 2.09
CA ALA A 33 4.02 8.79 1.05
C ALA A 33 4.00 9.61 -0.26
N PRO A 34 5.08 9.62 -1.05
CA PRO A 34 5.06 10.35 -2.33
C PRO A 34 4.18 9.67 -3.37
N GLU A 35 3.69 10.44 -4.36
CA GLU A 35 2.75 9.95 -5.37
C GLU A 35 3.40 8.94 -6.33
N GLU A 36 4.71 9.03 -6.53
CA GLU A 36 5.47 8.10 -7.38
C GLU A 36 5.60 6.70 -6.78
N VAL A 37 5.40 6.54 -5.47
CA VAL A 37 5.37 5.23 -4.81
C VAL A 37 4.06 4.53 -5.14
N GLN A 38 4.19 3.38 -5.80
CA GLN A 38 3.08 2.54 -6.25
C GLN A 38 2.97 1.25 -5.42
N GLU A 39 4.00 0.89 -4.67
CA GLU A 39 4.02 -0.31 -3.86
C GLU A 39 4.75 -0.10 -2.54
N LEU A 40 4.17 -0.60 -1.45
CA LEU A 40 4.84 -0.74 -0.17
C LEU A 40 4.96 -2.23 0.19
N ARG A 41 6.19 -2.74 0.30
CA ARG A 41 6.49 -4.09 0.78
C ARG A 41 6.65 -4.05 2.29
N VAL A 42 5.79 -4.79 2.99
CA VAL A 42 5.74 -4.86 4.45
C VAL A 42 6.37 -6.15 4.91
N ILE A 43 7.56 -6.06 5.50
CA ILE A 43 8.26 -7.18 6.12
C ILE A 43 7.79 -7.24 7.58
N HIS A 44 6.91 -8.17 7.89
CA HIS A 44 6.35 -8.35 9.24
C HIS A 44 6.92 -9.57 9.96
N GLY A 45 7.62 -10.46 9.23
CA GLY A 45 8.11 -11.73 9.76
C GLY A 45 7.03 -12.78 9.92
N TYR A 46 7.45 -14.02 10.19
CA TYR A 46 6.53 -15.17 10.30
C TYR A 46 6.87 -16.14 11.44
N GLN A 47 8.04 -16.00 12.07
CA GLN A 47 8.59 -17.02 12.98
C GLN A 47 8.07 -16.96 14.42
N ARG A 48 7.51 -15.82 14.85
CA ARG A 48 7.08 -15.58 16.25
C ARG A 48 5.56 -15.41 16.37
N GLY A 49 4.82 -15.93 15.40
CA GLY A 49 3.37 -15.79 15.30
C GLY A 49 2.94 -14.95 14.09
N THR A 50 1.62 -14.78 13.97
CA THR A 50 0.98 -14.23 12.77
C THR A 50 0.28 -12.90 13.01
N VAL A 51 0.30 -12.36 14.23
CA VAL A 51 -0.41 -11.12 14.62
C VAL A 51 -0.18 -9.98 13.62
N LEU A 52 1.09 -9.68 13.28
CA LEU A 52 1.38 -8.62 12.30
C LEU A 52 0.98 -8.98 10.86
N ARG A 53 1.04 -10.27 10.49
CA ARG A 53 0.57 -10.74 9.18
C ARG A 53 -0.94 -10.52 9.08
N ASP A 54 -1.68 -10.96 10.08
CA ASP A 54 -3.14 -10.93 10.11
C ASP A 54 -3.62 -9.48 10.18
N MET A 55 -2.99 -8.65 11.03
CA MET A 55 -3.22 -7.20 11.06
C MET A 55 -3.02 -6.57 9.68
N VAL A 56 -1.90 -6.82 8.99
CA VAL A 56 -1.63 -6.21 7.67
C VAL A 56 -2.56 -6.75 6.58
N ARG A 57 -2.95 -8.03 6.63
CA ARG A 57 -3.72 -8.69 5.56
C ARG A 57 -5.23 -8.53 5.69
N GLU A 58 -5.73 -8.49 6.92
CA GLU A 58 -7.16 -8.65 7.21
C GLU A 58 -7.75 -7.40 7.87
N GLU A 59 -6.97 -6.68 8.69
CA GLU A 59 -7.49 -5.58 9.52
C GLU A 59 -7.03 -4.18 9.07
N PHE A 60 -5.89 -4.10 8.40
CA PHE A 60 -5.30 -2.82 8.00
C PHE A 60 -6.01 -2.26 6.77
N ALA A 61 -6.60 -1.07 6.94
CA ALA A 61 -7.27 -0.33 5.87
C ALA A 61 -6.75 1.10 5.84
N HIS A 62 -6.47 1.60 4.64
CA HIS A 62 -6.02 2.98 4.43
C HIS A 62 -6.44 3.47 3.04
N PRO A 63 -6.88 4.73 2.85
CA PRO A 63 -7.35 5.23 1.56
C PRO A 63 -6.34 5.11 0.41
N ARG A 64 -5.04 5.20 0.71
CA ARG A 64 -3.97 4.97 -0.29
C ARG A 64 -3.80 3.51 -0.68
N VAL A 65 -4.27 2.53 0.08
CA VAL A 65 -4.12 1.11 -0.27
C VAL A 65 -5.22 0.74 -1.25
N ALA A 66 -4.82 0.28 -2.44
CA ALA A 66 -5.70 -0.22 -3.47
C ALA A 66 -5.96 -1.71 -3.27
N VAL A 67 -4.90 -2.48 -3.06
CA VAL A 67 -4.93 -3.94 -3.00
C VAL A 67 -3.90 -4.43 -2.00
N VAL A 68 -4.26 -5.45 -1.22
CA VAL A 68 -3.35 -6.19 -0.35
C VAL A 68 -3.03 -7.53 -1.01
N LEU A 69 -1.74 -7.78 -1.26
CA LEU A 69 -1.26 -8.99 -1.94
C LEU A 69 -0.33 -9.78 -1.02
N PRO A 70 -0.72 -10.99 -0.60
CA PRO A 70 0.21 -11.95 -0.03
C PRO A 70 1.38 -12.22 -1.00
N SER A 71 2.60 -12.35 -0.48
CA SER A 71 3.75 -12.74 -1.28
C SER A 71 4.09 -14.23 -1.09
N LEU A 72 4.96 -14.77 -1.95
CA LEU A 72 5.52 -16.12 -1.78
C LEU A 72 6.40 -16.23 -0.52
N ASN A 73 6.88 -15.10 0.01
CA ASN A 73 7.52 -15.03 1.30
C ASN A 73 6.45 -14.84 2.39
N PRO A 74 6.22 -15.81 3.29
CA PRO A 74 5.17 -15.70 4.30
C PRO A 74 5.39 -14.58 5.31
N GLY A 75 6.62 -14.06 5.44
CA GLY A 75 6.96 -12.92 6.28
C GLY A 75 6.78 -11.55 5.61
N GLU A 76 6.23 -11.52 4.39
CA GLU A 76 6.04 -10.30 3.62
C GLU A 76 4.63 -10.21 3.00
N THR A 77 4.10 -8.99 3.02
CA THR A 77 2.87 -8.60 2.33
C THR A 77 3.11 -7.36 1.48
N ARG A 78 2.58 -7.32 0.27
CA ARG A 78 2.69 -6.19 -0.66
C ARG A 78 1.40 -5.38 -0.62
N LEU A 79 1.52 -4.08 -0.42
CA LEU A 79 0.40 -3.12 -0.49
C LEU A 79 0.54 -2.33 -1.79
N LEU A 80 -0.36 -2.55 -2.75
CA LEU A 80 -0.41 -1.72 -3.94
C LEU A 80 -1.09 -0.39 -3.59
N LEU A 81 -0.49 0.71 -3.99
CA LEU A 81 -0.93 2.05 -3.64
C LEU A 81 -1.65 2.73 -4.80
N ARG A 82 -2.75 3.40 -4.47
CA ARG A 82 -3.43 4.30 -5.39
C ARG A 82 -2.52 5.48 -5.71
N ASN A 83 -2.54 5.89 -6.97
CA ASN A 83 -1.92 7.14 -7.40
C ASN A 83 -2.99 8.23 -7.42
N PRO A 84 -3.00 9.17 -6.45
CA PRO A 84 -4.02 10.21 -6.36
C PRO A 84 -4.05 11.14 -7.59
N GLY A 85 -2.93 11.27 -8.32
CA GLY A 85 -2.83 12.06 -9.56
C GLY A 85 -3.34 11.35 -10.82
N LYS A 86 -3.41 10.00 -10.83
CA LYS A 86 -3.89 9.23 -11.99
C LYS A 86 -5.39 8.95 -11.94
N GLU A 87 -5.96 8.73 -10.75
CA GLU A 87 -7.39 8.42 -10.57
C GLU A 87 -8.31 9.59 -11.00
N LYS A 88 -7.83 10.84 -10.91
CA LYS A 88 -8.57 12.03 -11.39
C LYS A 88 -8.66 12.15 -12.91
N ARG A 89 -7.88 11.37 -13.69
CA ARG A 89 -7.83 11.49 -15.16
C ARG A 89 -8.84 10.60 -15.88
N THR A 90 -9.48 9.66 -15.18
CA THR A 90 -10.55 8.81 -15.73
C THR A 90 -11.92 9.42 -15.43
N GLY A 91 -12.17 10.64 -15.92
CA GLY A 91 -13.53 11.15 -16.08
C GLY A 91 -14.17 10.56 -17.35
N PRO A 92 -15.51 10.50 -17.45
CA PRO A 92 -16.15 9.92 -18.63
C PRO A 92 -15.79 10.75 -19.87
N GLN A 93 -15.09 10.11 -20.82
CA GLN A 93 -15.01 10.62 -22.18
C GLN A 93 -16.41 10.54 -22.78
N THR A 94 -17.18 11.61 -22.65
CA THR A 94 -18.38 11.81 -23.46
C THR A 94 -17.90 11.94 -24.90
N HIS A 95 -17.97 10.83 -25.64
CA HIS A 95 -17.84 10.86 -27.09
C HIS A 95 -19.02 11.65 -27.64
N GLY A 96 -18.81 12.96 -27.83
CA GLY A 96 -19.70 13.82 -28.57
C GLY A 96 -19.82 13.29 -29.99
N LYS A 97 -20.88 12.52 -30.25
CA LYS A 97 -21.24 12.08 -31.59
C LYS A 97 -21.81 13.28 -32.35
N LYS A 98 -20.94 14.14 -32.87
CA LYS A 98 -21.26 15.03 -33.99
C LYS A 98 -21.38 14.19 -35.25
N ARG A 99 -22.60 13.93 -35.72
CA ARG A 99 -23.00 13.74 -37.12
C ARG A 99 -24.49 14.10 -37.15
N GLY A 100 -25.01 15.09 -37.89
CA GLY A 100 -24.54 15.74 -39.10
C GLY A 100 -25.61 15.55 -40.17
N ARG A 101 -26.16 16.68 -40.65
CA ARG A 101 -27.25 16.88 -41.63
C ARG A 101 -28.66 16.90 -41.06
#